data_AF-A0A4Q5ZAX1-F1
#
_entry.id   AF-A0A4Q5ZAX1-F1
#
_cell.length_a   1.000
_cell.length_b   1.000
_cell.length_c   1.000
_cell.angle_alpha   90.00
_cell.angle_beta   90.00
_cell.angle_gamma   90.00
#
_symmetry.space_group_name_H-M   'P 1'
#
loop_
_entity.id
_entity.type
_entity.pdbx_description
1 polymer ?
#
loop_
_entity_poly.entity_id
_entity_poly.type
_entity_poly.pdbx_seq_one_letter_code
_entity_poly.pdbx_strand_id
1 'polypeptide(L)'
;VITEEDCGTLRGIATSALKDNEEVVEPLLDRIVGRTSLHNIYNVVTDELIVEAGSEITDYIAKRIEEAGIETVEIRSVLTCESKRGVCVRCYGKNLATGNRAQKGDAVGIIAAQSIGEPGTQLTLRTFHVGGVAGSTSVESSLYAKFDGTLQFDGLRTVSTEGTDGKKVQVVIGRTGELRNIDVKSDRLLNTQHIPYGSVLKVKDGQKVQKGDILCTWDPFNNVIVAETNGTVKMEAVIEGVTYRDEADEQTGHREKVVIDTKDKTKLPTIIVDGKEKKSYNLPVGSHIVVDEGEEVKSGQVLVKIPRILSKLKDITGGLPRVTELFEARNPSNPAVVCEIDGVVTFGTIKRGNREIIVEAKDGVIRKYLVPLSRQILVQDGDFVKAGAALSDGQTAPADILAIKGPFAVQEYVVNEIQEVYRLQGVRINDKHIEVIVRQMMRKVTIEDAGDTKFLEGDTEDRMDFNAENDYIYD
;
A
#
# COMPACT_ATOMS: atom_id res chain seq x y z
N VAL A 1 28.28 -8.96 10.84
CA VAL A 1 29.64 -8.81 10.30
C VAL A 1 29.64 -9.29 8.87
N ILE A 2 30.44 -8.68 8.00
CA ILE A 2 30.68 -9.22 6.66
C ILE A 2 31.68 -10.37 6.73
N THR A 3 31.30 -11.54 6.24
CA THR A 3 32.06 -12.79 6.45
C THR A 3 32.62 -13.38 5.17
N GLU A 4 31.90 -13.24 4.06
CA GLU A 4 32.28 -13.79 2.75
C GLU A 4 32.03 -12.79 1.63
N GLU A 5 32.55 -13.05 0.42
CA GLU A 5 32.37 -12.14 -0.71
C GLU A 5 31.02 -12.30 -1.39
N ASP A 6 30.63 -13.53 -1.66
CA ASP A 6 29.39 -13.87 -2.33
C ASP A 6 28.79 -15.12 -1.66
N CYS A 7 27.52 -15.05 -1.28
CA CYS A 7 26.78 -16.20 -0.75
C CYS A 7 26.16 -17.08 -1.85
N GLY A 8 26.27 -16.69 -3.13
CA GLY A 8 25.73 -17.44 -4.27
C GLY A 8 24.22 -17.31 -4.46
N THR A 9 23.52 -16.54 -3.62
CA THR A 9 22.05 -16.42 -3.75
C THR A 9 21.66 -15.88 -5.12
N LEU A 10 20.69 -16.56 -5.74
CA LEU A 10 20.03 -16.14 -6.97
C LEU A 10 18.80 -15.28 -6.69
N ARG A 11 18.58 -14.89 -5.43
CA ARG A 11 17.40 -14.15 -4.98
C ARG A 11 17.76 -12.68 -4.80
N GLY A 12 16.95 -11.81 -5.39
CA GLY A 12 17.03 -10.37 -5.24
C GLY A 12 15.73 -9.78 -4.72
N ILE A 13 15.73 -8.46 -4.58
CA ILE A 13 14.54 -7.66 -4.30
C ILE A 13 14.34 -6.71 -5.47
N ALA A 14 13.12 -6.72 -6.03
CA ALA A 14 12.70 -5.74 -7.01
C ALA A 14 12.56 -4.39 -6.32
N THR A 15 13.49 -3.47 -6.60
CA THR A 15 13.50 -2.13 -6.01
C THR A 15 13.02 -1.13 -7.03
N SER A 16 12.02 -0.33 -6.65
CA SER A 16 11.51 0.81 -7.42
C SER A 16 11.75 2.12 -6.67
N ALA A 17 11.61 3.25 -7.36
CA ALA A 17 11.49 4.54 -6.70
C ALA A 17 10.37 4.49 -5.64
N LEU A 18 10.59 5.08 -4.47
CA LEU A 18 9.55 5.17 -3.45
C LEU A 18 8.65 6.35 -3.83
N LYS A 19 7.40 6.02 -4.18
CA LYS A 19 6.39 6.99 -4.58
C LYS A 19 5.30 7.05 -3.52
N ASP A 20 4.91 8.26 -3.16
CA ASP A 20 3.72 8.53 -2.37
C ASP A 20 2.67 9.12 -3.31
N ASN A 21 1.76 8.26 -3.78
CA ASN A 21 0.92 8.55 -4.95
C ASN A 21 1.76 8.88 -6.20
N GLU A 22 1.78 10.13 -6.65
CA GLU A 22 2.59 10.58 -7.80
C GLU A 22 3.88 11.31 -7.38
N GLU A 23 4.02 11.71 -6.11
CA GLU A 23 5.22 12.37 -5.62
C GLU A 23 6.34 11.34 -5.42
N VAL A 24 7.47 11.53 -6.11
CA VAL A 24 8.66 10.71 -5.92
C VAL A 24 9.36 11.18 -4.65
N VAL A 25 9.09 10.49 -3.54
CA VAL A 25 9.72 10.74 -2.24
C VAL A 25 11.21 10.44 -2.30
N GLU A 26 11.58 9.37 -2.99
CA GLU A 26 12.96 9.02 -3.25
C GLU A 26 13.13 8.40 -4.63
N PRO A 27 14.04 8.95 -5.45
CA PRO A 27 14.30 8.44 -6.78
C PRO A 27 14.89 7.04 -6.74
N LEU A 28 14.76 6.31 -7.84
CA LEU A 28 15.32 4.96 -7.96
C LEU A 28 16.85 5.00 -7.78
N LEU A 29 17.49 6.04 -8.31
CA LEU A 29 18.92 6.34 -8.17
C LEU A 29 19.41 6.14 -6.73
N ASP A 30 18.82 6.85 -5.77
CA ASP A 30 19.31 6.89 -4.39
C ASP A 30 19.16 5.53 -3.69
N ARG A 31 18.18 4.72 -4.10
CA ARG A 31 17.93 3.38 -3.53
C ARG A 31 18.89 2.32 -4.06
N ILE A 32 19.30 2.42 -5.32
CA ILE A 32 20.14 1.40 -5.97
C ILE A 32 21.64 1.69 -5.87
N VAL A 33 22.04 2.94 -5.60
CA VAL A 33 23.46 3.32 -5.51
C VAL A 33 24.18 2.51 -4.43
N GLY A 34 25.31 1.92 -4.82
CA GLY A 34 26.14 1.09 -3.96
C GLY A 34 25.52 -0.27 -3.62
N ARG A 35 24.51 -0.72 -4.38
CA ARG A 35 23.98 -2.10 -4.35
C ARG A 35 24.56 -2.90 -5.52
N THR A 36 24.33 -4.21 -5.50
CA THR A 36 24.79 -5.12 -6.56
C THR A 36 23.59 -5.54 -7.40
N SER A 37 23.68 -5.44 -8.73
CA SER A 37 22.62 -5.93 -9.63
C SER A 37 22.55 -7.46 -9.59
N LEU A 38 21.34 -8.03 -9.58
CA LEU A 38 21.16 -9.47 -9.72
C LEU A 38 21.23 -9.92 -11.18
N HIS A 39 20.62 -9.14 -12.09
CA HIS A 39 20.51 -9.44 -13.52
C HIS A 39 21.22 -8.41 -14.39
N ASN A 40 21.42 -8.76 -15.66
CA ASN A 40 21.89 -7.83 -16.67
C ASN A 40 20.78 -6.78 -16.90
N ILE A 41 21.15 -5.50 -16.85
CA ILE A 41 20.22 -4.40 -17.11
C ILE A 41 20.55 -3.81 -18.47
N TYR A 42 19.56 -3.77 -19.35
CA TYR A 42 19.67 -3.22 -20.70
C TYR A 42 18.87 -1.92 -20.80
N ASN A 43 19.32 -1.03 -21.66
CA ASN A 43 18.54 0.15 -22.02
C ASN A 43 17.33 -0.25 -22.88
N VAL A 44 16.13 0.17 -22.49
CA VAL A 44 14.87 -0.20 -23.15
C VAL A 44 14.79 0.30 -24.60
N VAL A 45 15.50 1.39 -24.93
CA VAL A 45 15.45 2.04 -26.25
C VAL A 45 16.59 1.58 -27.15
N THR A 46 17.81 1.48 -26.61
CA THR A 46 19.02 1.21 -27.41
C THR A 46 19.48 -0.25 -27.38
N ASP A 47 18.90 -1.08 -26.51
CA ASP A 47 19.32 -2.46 -26.25
C ASP A 47 20.79 -2.60 -25.80
N GLU A 48 21.39 -1.50 -25.35
CA GLU A 48 22.75 -1.45 -24.83
C GLU A 48 22.78 -1.97 -23.39
N LEU A 49 23.76 -2.82 -23.07
CA LEU A 49 24.00 -3.30 -21.70
C LEU A 49 24.51 -2.15 -20.82
N ILE A 50 23.75 -1.81 -19.77
CA ILE A 50 24.11 -0.76 -18.81
C ILE A 50 24.96 -1.33 -17.68
N VAL A 51 24.55 -2.48 -17.11
CA VAL A 51 25.28 -3.16 -16.04
C VAL A 51 25.13 -4.67 -16.14
N GLU A 52 26.23 -5.38 -15.92
CA GLU A 52 26.26 -6.85 -15.85
C GLU A 52 25.75 -7.38 -14.51
N ALA A 53 25.16 -8.57 -14.54
CA ALA A 53 24.76 -9.32 -13.35
C ALA A 53 25.94 -9.49 -12.38
N GLY A 54 25.69 -9.23 -11.09
CA GLY A 54 26.71 -9.34 -10.04
C GLY A 54 27.67 -8.14 -9.95
N SER A 55 27.50 -7.12 -10.79
CA SER A 55 28.28 -5.88 -10.73
C SER A 55 27.67 -4.86 -9.76
N GLU A 56 28.54 -4.02 -9.19
CA GLU A 56 28.13 -2.95 -8.29
C GLU A 56 27.60 -1.75 -9.07
N ILE A 57 26.46 -1.22 -8.62
CA ILE A 57 25.80 -0.07 -9.19
C ILE A 57 26.47 1.19 -8.60
N THR A 58 27.32 1.82 -9.40
CA THR A 58 27.94 3.12 -9.07
C THR A 58 26.98 4.28 -9.37
N ASP A 59 27.27 5.46 -8.83
CA ASP A 59 26.48 6.68 -9.09
C ASP A 59 26.31 6.98 -10.59
N TYR A 60 27.32 6.69 -11.42
CA TYR A 60 27.25 6.85 -12.87
C TYR A 60 26.29 5.84 -13.52
N ILE A 61 26.38 4.57 -13.13
CA ILE A 61 25.51 3.50 -13.65
C ILE A 61 24.06 3.78 -13.24
N ALA A 62 23.84 4.17 -11.99
CA ALA A 62 22.51 4.46 -11.47
C ALA A 62 21.82 5.60 -12.23
N LYS A 63 22.55 6.66 -12.61
CA LYS A 63 22.03 7.73 -13.48
C LYS A 63 21.62 7.22 -14.86
N ARG A 64 22.45 6.36 -15.49
CA ARG A 64 22.11 5.75 -16.78
C ARG A 64 20.85 4.87 -16.71
N ILE A 65 20.66 4.16 -15.59
CA ILE A 65 19.46 3.33 -15.36
C ILE A 65 18.21 4.23 -15.28
N GLU A 66 18.30 5.34 -14.56
CA GLU A 66 17.19 6.29 -14.42
C GLU A 66 16.87 7.00 -15.75
N GLU A 67 17.89 7.45 -16.50
CA GLU A 67 17.75 8.05 -17.83
C GLU A 67 17.16 7.07 -18.86
N ALA A 68 17.42 5.77 -18.71
CA ALA A 68 16.84 4.73 -19.55
C ALA A 68 15.34 4.48 -19.27
N GLY A 69 14.76 5.11 -18.24
CA GLY A 69 13.34 5.00 -17.91
C GLY A 69 12.95 3.66 -17.27
N ILE A 70 13.91 2.97 -16.63
CA ILE A 70 13.67 1.68 -15.99
C ILE A 70 12.97 1.91 -14.64
N GLU A 71 11.80 1.31 -14.43
CA GLU A 71 11.00 1.53 -13.22
C GLU A 71 11.43 0.65 -12.03
N THR A 72 11.87 -0.58 -12.32
CA THR A 72 12.19 -1.60 -11.33
C THR A 72 13.52 -2.27 -11.64
N VAL A 73 14.38 -2.40 -10.63
CA VAL A 73 15.66 -3.09 -10.74
C VAL A 73 15.76 -4.16 -9.67
N GLU A 74 16.10 -5.37 -10.07
CA GLU A 74 16.39 -6.46 -9.13
C GLU A 74 17.81 -6.34 -8.58
N ILE A 75 17.89 -6.02 -7.30
CA ILE A 75 19.15 -5.87 -6.57
C ILE A 75 19.34 -7.00 -5.57
N ARG A 76 20.60 -7.28 -5.24
CA ARG A 76 20.92 -8.11 -4.07
C ARG A 76 20.72 -7.29 -2.81
N SER A 77 20.11 -7.94 -1.81
CA SER A 77 19.76 -7.33 -0.53
C SER A 77 20.33 -8.16 0.62
N VAL A 78 20.44 -7.52 1.80
CA VAL A 78 20.79 -8.22 3.02
C VAL A 78 19.71 -9.23 3.40
N LEU A 79 18.44 -8.95 3.09
CA LEU A 79 17.30 -9.82 3.40
C LEU A 79 17.37 -11.17 2.67
N THR A 80 17.83 -11.17 1.41
CA THR A 80 17.99 -12.38 0.58
C THR A 80 19.32 -13.09 0.79
N CYS A 81 20.17 -12.60 1.70
CA CYS A 81 21.50 -13.18 1.91
C CYS A 81 21.42 -14.55 2.60
N GLU A 82 21.93 -15.58 1.90
CA GLU A 82 22.01 -16.98 2.36
C GLU A 82 23.28 -17.30 3.18
N SER A 83 24.10 -16.30 3.51
CA SER A 83 25.30 -16.51 4.32
C SER A 83 24.96 -17.10 5.71
N LYS A 84 25.60 -18.24 6.06
CA LYS A 84 25.38 -18.98 7.33
C LYS A 84 25.77 -18.18 8.57
N ARG A 85 26.75 -17.28 8.48
CA ARG A 85 27.13 -16.40 9.58
C ARG A 85 27.41 -15.03 8.99
N GLY A 86 26.75 -14.00 9.49
CA GLY A 86 26.94 -12.65 8.95
C GLY A 86 26.28 -12.46 7.58
N VAL A 87 26.83 -11.56 6.77
CA VAL A 87 26.31 -11.17 5.45
C VAL A 87 27.48 -11.21 4.46
N CYS A 88 27.23 -11.47 3.18
CA CYS A 88 28.25 -11.38 2.15
C CYS A 88 28.46 -9.93 1.64
N VAL A 89 29.63 -9.66 1.06
CA VAL A 89 29.96 -8.35 0.48
C VAL A 89 28.95 -7.95 -0.60
N ARG A 90 28.59 -8.86 -1.52
CA ARG A 90 27.69 -8.53 -2.64
C ARG A 90 26.26 -8.18 -2.22
N CYS A 91 25.72 -8.81 -1.18
CA CYS A 91 24.38 -8.50 -0.67
C CYS A 91 24.32 -7.15 0.06
N TYR A 92 25.42 -6.72 0.70
CA TYR A 92 25.48 -5.43 1.40
C TYR A 92 25.92 -4.27 0.48
N GLY A 93 26.88 -4.56 -0.41
CA GLY A 93 27.46 -3.62 -1.37
C GLY A 93 28.42 -2.62 -0.73
N LYS A 94 28.21 -1.34 -1.02
CA LYS A 94 29.01 -0.20 -0.54
C LYS A 94 28.84 0.04 0.95
N ASN A 95 29.94 0.21 1.67
CA ASN A 95 29.96 0.69 3.04
C ASN A 95 29.84 2.22 3.05
N LEU A 96 28.75 2.71 3.64
CA LEU A 96 28.40 4.13 3.63
C LEU A 96 29.31 4.99 4.54
N ALA A 97 29.96 4.38 5.53
CA ALA A 97 30.87 5.10 6.42
C ALA A 97 32.23 5.40 5.74
N THR A 98 32.71 4.47 4.91
CA THR A 98 34.02 4.59 4.24
C THR A 98 33.91 5.02 2.77
N GLY A 99 32.72 4.91 2.17
CA GLY A 99 32.49 5.17 0.76
C GLY A 99 33.03 4.09 -0.19
N ASN A 100 33.65 3.04 0.34
CA ASN A 100 34.22 1.94 -0.43
C ASN A 100 33.32 0.70 -0.37
N ARG A 101 33.58 -0.28 -1.24
CA ARG A 101 32.97 -1.61 -1.13
C ARG A 101 33.25 -2.21 0.25
N ALA A 102 32.24 -2.81 0.87
CA ALA A 102 32.38 -3.41 2.19
C ALA A 102 33.42 -4.54 2.18
N GLN A 103 34.14 -4.68 3.30
CA GLN A 103 35.22 -5.65 3.44
C GLN A 103 34.87 -6.73 4.46
N LYS A 104 35.49 -7.90 4.32
CA LYS A 104 35.39 -8.96 5.33
C LYS A 104 35.89 -8.41 6.67
N GLY A 105 35.10 -8.58 7.73
CA GLY A 105 35.34 -8.02 9.05
C GLY A 105 34.50 -6.79 9.38
N ASP A 106 33.88 -6.13 8.40
CA ASP A 106 33.04 -4.95 8.66
C ASP A 106 31.85 -5.31 9.57
N ALA A 107 31.73 -4.59 10.69
CA ALA A 107 30.70 -4.80 11.71
C ALA A 107 29.35 -4.14 11.35
N VAL A 108 28.83 -4.46 10.16
CA VAL A 108 27.61 -3.85 9.59
C VAL A 108 26.36 -3.91 10.47
N GLY A 109 26.29 -4.89 11.39
CA GLY A 109 25.20 -4.99 12.37
C GLY A 109 25.21 -3.87 13.39
N ILE A 110 26.39 -3.54 13.94
CA ILE A 110 26.53 -2.44 14.90
C ILE A 110 26.33 -1.10 14.20
N ILE A 111 26.89 -0.94 13.00
CA ILE A 111 26.71 0.26 12.18
C ILE A 111 25.22 0.51 11.94
N ALA A 112 24.49 -0.52 11.48
CA ALA A 112 23.04 -0.42 11.25
C ALA A 112 22.26 -0.07 12.52
N ALA A 113 22.56 -0.71 13.64
CA ALA A 113 21.89 -0.42 14.91
C ALA A 113 22.13 1.02 15.39
N GLN A 114 23.35 1.54 15.25
CA GLN A 114 23.68 2.93 15.59
C GLN A 114 23.00 3.93 14.64
N SER A 115 23.01 3.67 13.34
CA SER A 115 22.36 4.53 12.33
C SER A 115 20.85 4.67 12.51
N ILE A 116 20.21 3.73 13.21
CA ILE A 116 18.77 3.78 13.54
C ILE A 116 18.56 4.33 14.96
N GLY A 117 19.36 3.87 15.91
CA GLY A 117 19.22 4.20 17.34
C GLY A 117 19.59 5.63 17.70
N GLU A 118 20.70 6.17 17.16
CA GLU A 118 21.11 7.55 17.46
C GLU A 118 20.09 8.57 16.95
N PRO A 119 19.64 8.53 15.67
CA PRO A 119 18.55 9.39 15.25
C PRO A 119 17.27 9.12 16.04
N GLY A 120 16.96 7.86 16.36
CA GLY A 120 15.77 7.50 17.14
C GLY A 120 15.69 8.17 18.51
N THR A 121 16.80 8.23 19.25
CA THR A 121 16.86 8.94 20.55
C THR A 121 16.83 10.47 20.36
N GLN A 122 17.33 10.98 19.24
CA GLN A 122 17.22 12.40 18.91
C GLN A 122 15.78 12.80 18.54
N LEU A 123 15.03 11.92 17.89
CA LEU A 123 13.63 12.16 17.51
C LEU A 123 12.76 12.44 18.73
N THR A 124 12.90 11.64 19.79
CA THR A 124 12.11 11.81 21.03
C THR A 124 12.40 13.12 21.74
N LEU A 125 13.59 13.70 21.56
CA LEU A 125 13.94 15.01 22.14
C LEU A 125 13.44 16.19 21.28
N ARG A 126 13.33 16.03 19.95
CA ARG A 126 12.93 17.10 19.03
C ARG A 126 11.42 17.27 18.88
N THR A 127 10.64 16.18 18.95
CA THR A 127 9.19 16.20 18.66
C THR A 127 8.36 17.07 19.61
N PHE A 128 8.79 17.28 20.85
CA PHE A 128 8.00 18.06 21.83
C PHE A 128 7.96 19.58 21.54
N HIS A 129 8.82 20.11 20.67
CA HIS A 129 8.96 21.56 20.48
C HIS A 129 8.33 22.11 19.18
N VAL A 130 7.83 21.23 18.30
CA VAL A 130 7.25 21.62 16.98
C VAL A 130 5.71 21.57 17.00
N GLY A 131 5.10 21.59 18.19
CA GLY A 131 3.66 21.39 18.40
C GLY A 131 2.73 22.54 17.96
N GLY A 132 2.95 23.16 16.79
CA GLY A 132 2.11 24.30 16.39
C GLY A 132 2.13 24.79 14.95
N VAL A 133 2.93 24.21 14.04
CA VAL A 133 2.93 24.66 12.63
C VAL A 133 2.56 23.49 11.73
N ALA A 134 1.27 23.30 11.52
CA ALA A 134 0.76 22.37 10.51
C ALA A 134 1.08 22.94 9.12
N GLY A 135 2.22 22.53 8.56
CA GLY A 135 2.52 22.77 7.15
C GLY A 135 1.54 21.96 6.31
N SER A 136 0.66 22.63 5.55
CA SER A 136 -0.23 21.96 4.61
C SER A 136 0.59 21.43 3.44
N THR A 137 0.92 20.14 3.45
CA THR A 137 1.41 19.45 2.25
C THR A 137 0.36 19.58 1.14
N SER A 138 0.79 19.94 -0.07
CA SER A 138 -0.07 20.05 -1.24
C SER A 138 -0.69 18.70 -1.57
N VAL A 139 -2.02 18.60 -1.44
CA VAL A 139 -2.74 17.38 -1.81
C VAL A 139 -3.04 17.43 -3.30
N GLU A 140 -2.46 16.51 -4.05
CA GLU A 140 -2.75 16.37 -5.48
C GLU A 140 -4.12 15.72 -5.70
N SER A 141 -4.83 16.26 -6.69
CA SER A 141 -6.23 15.93 -6.99
C SER A 141 -6.43 15.44 -8.43
N SER A 142 -5.34 15.18 -9.16
CA SER A 142 -5.34 14.92 -10.60
C SER A 142 -4.32 13.84 -10.94
N LEU A 143 -4.65 12.99 -11.93
CA LEU A 143 -3.77 11.98 -12.50
C LEU A 143 -3.32 12.42 -13.90
N TYR A 144 -2.02 12.30 -14.20
CA TYR A 144 -1.45 12.72 -15.49
C TYR A 144 -0.92 11.56 -16.34
N ALA A 145 -0.99 11.74 -17.67
CA ALA A 145 -0.41 10.81 -18.63
C ALA A 145 1.13 10.85 -18.58
N LYS A 146 1.77 9.71 -18.28
CA LYS A 146 3.24 9.62 -18.16
C LYS A 146 3.95 9.47 -19.51
N PHE A 147 3.27 8.91 -20.49
CA PHE A 147 3.80 8.60 -21.81
C PHE A 147 2.79 8.96 -22.89
N ASP A 148 3.31 9.27 -24.08
CA ASP A 148 2.49 9.40 -25.27
C ASP A 148 1.96 8.01 -25.67
N GLY A 149 0.66 7.90 -25.92
CA GLY A 149 0.07 6.61 -26.27
C GLY A 149 -1.45 6.64 -26.36
N THR A 150 -2.04 5.47 -26.57
CA THR A 150 -3.49 5.27 -26.56
C THR A 150 -3.89 4.63 -25.26
N LEU A 151 -4.88 5.21 -24.60
CA LEU A 151 -5.41 4.67 -23.35
C LEU A 151 -6.43 3.58 -23.62
N GLN A 152 -6.34 2.49 -22.89
CA GLN A 152 -7.31 1.41 -22.86
C GLN A 152 -7.84 1.22 -21.44
N PHE A 153 -9.15 1.18 -21.31
CA PHE A 153 -9.81 0.90 -20.03
C PHE A 153 -9.87 -0.62 -19.81
N ASP A 154 -9.38 -1.10 -18.66
CA ASP A 154 -9.54 -2.49 -18.24
C ASP A 154 -10.37 -2.55 -16.95
N GLY A 155 -11.48 -3.29 -16.99
CA GLY A 155 -12.39 -3.43 -15.84
C GLY A 155 -13.06 -2.13 -15.36
N LEU A 156 -12.94 -1.02 -16.09
CA LEU A 156 -13.44 0.29 -15.65
C LEU A 156 -14.94 0.43 -15.90
N ARG A 157 -15.73 0.57 -14.81
CA ARG A 157 -17.15 0.92 -14.87
C ARG A 157 -17.33 2.42 -14.68
N THR A 158 -17.97 3.07 -15.63
CA THR A 158 -18.21 4.53 -15.61
C THR A 158 -19.69 4.84 -15.85
N VAL A 159 -20.15 5.96 -15.29
CA VAL A 159 -21.46 6.54 -15.60
C VAL A 159 -21.29 7.97 -16.07
N SER A 160 -22.15 8.37 -16.99
CA SER A 160 -22.19 9.76 -17.46
C SER A 160 -23.16 10.55 -16.58
N THR A 161 -22.66 11.57 -15.90
CA THR A 161 -23.47 12.52 -15.14
C THR A 161 -23.28 13.95 -15.65
N GLU A 162 -24.17 14.85 -15.28
CA GLU A 162 -24.02 16.28 -15.51
C GLU A 162 -23.29 16.89 -14.32
N GLY A 163 -22.13 17.51 -14.56
CA GLY A 163 -21.39 18.21 -13.53
C GLY A 163 -22.09 19.50 -13.11
N THR A 164 -21.57 20.13 -12.05
CA THR A 164 -22.00 21.46 -11.57
C THR A 164 -21.97 22.55 -12.65
N ASP A 165 -21.16 22.37 -13.69
CA ASP A 165 -21.03 23.27 -14.85
C ASP A 165 -21.97 22.93 -16.02
N GLY A 166 -22.87 21.95 -15.89
CA GLY A 166 -23.76 21.48 -16.97
C GLY A 166 -23.05 20.69 -18.08
N LYS A 167 -21.75 20.38 -17.93
CA LYS A 167 -21.00 19.50 -18.84
C LYS A 167 -21.18 18.05 -18.46
N LYS A 168 -21.31 17.16 -19.46
CA LYS A 168 -21.30 15.71 -19.24
C LYS A 168 -19.91 15.26 -18.80
N VAL A 169 -19.81 14.75 -17.58
CA VAL A 169 -18.61 14.18 -16.97
C VAL A 169 -18.82 12.68 -16.76
N GLN A 170 -17.74 11.91 -16.92
CA GLN A 170 -17.77 10.48 -16.62
C GLN A 170 -17.22 10.26 -15.21
N VAL A 171 -18.03 9.66 -14.34
CA VAL A 171 -17.63 9.33 -12.98
C VAL A 171 -17.36 7.83 -12.89
N VAL A 172 -16.24 7.46 -12.26
CA VAL A 172 -15.84 6.08 -12.07
C VAL A 172 -16.61 5.47 -10.90
N ILE A 173 -17.28 4.36 -11.16
CA ILE A 173 -18.00 3.56 -10.14
C ILE A 173 -17.26 2.26 -9.83
N GLY A 174 -16.39 1.79 -10.72
CA GLY A 174 -15.55 0.62 -10.42
C GLY A 174 -14.44 0.94 -9.42
N ARG A 175 -14.19 0.05 -8.44
CA ARG A 175 -13.05 0.17 -7.51
C ARG A 175 -11.78 -0.51 -8.01
N THR A 176 -11.89 -1.38 -9.01
CA THR A 176 -10.81 -2.20 -9.56
C THR A 176 -10.39 -1.79 -10.97
N GLY A 177 -10.86 -0.63 -11.45
CA GLY A 177 -10.57 -0.17 -12.80
C GLY A 177 -9.10 0.23 -12.98
N GLU A 178 -8.49 -0.32 -14.03
CA GLU A 178 -7.12 0.00 -14.44
C GLU A 178 -7.12 0.73 -15.78
N LEU A 179 -6.22 1.69 -15.92
CA LEU A 179 -5.95 2.43 -17.13
C LEU A 179 -4.62 1.95 -17.71
N ARG A 180 -4.66 1.34 -18.89
CA ARG A 180 -3.47 0.88 -19.61
C ARG A 180 -3.08 1.90 -20.66
N ASN A 181 -1.82 2.30 -20.67
CA ASN A 181 -1.26 3.15 -21.71
C ASN A 181 -0.49 2.26 -22.71
N ILE A 182 -0.91 2.27 -23.97
CA ILE A 182 -0.37 1.42 -25.04
C ILE A 182 0.29 2.31 -26.09
N ASP A 183 1.50 1.94 -26.51
CA ASP A 183 2.17 2.61 -27.62
C ASP A 183 1.53 2.23 -28.96
N VAL A 184 1.16 3.24 -29.75
CA VAL A 184 0.55 3.09 -31.08
C VAL A 184 1.51 2.44 -32.08
N LYS A 185 2.83 2.58 -31.89
CA LYS A 185 3.83 2.08 -32.86
C LYS A 185 4.22 0.63 -32.63
N SER A 186 4.24 0.18 -31.37
CA SER A 186 4.79 -1.13 -30.99
C SER A 186 3.76 -2.09 -30.37
N ASP A 187 2.52 -1.64 -30.18
CA ASP A 187 1.43 -2.40 -29.51
C ASP A 187 1.88 -2.99 -28.15
N ARG A 188 2.81 -2.29 -27.49
CA ARG A 188 3.33 -2.65 -26.17
C ARG A 188 2.63 -1.83 -25.11
N LEU A 189 2.31 -2.51 -24.00
CA LEU A 189 1.88 -1.88 -22.77
C LEU A 189 3.05 -1.10 -22.16
N LEU A 190 2.92 0.21 -22.07
CA LEU A 190 3.93 1.09 -21.47
C LEU A 190 3.78 1.15 -19.95
N ASN A 191 2.55 1.34 -19.49
CA ASN A 191 2.26 1.54 -18.07
C ASN A 191 0.79 1.18 -17.75
N THR A 192 0.53 0.76 -16.52
CA THR A 192 -0.82 0.54 -15.99
C THR A 192 -1.01 1.39 -14.73
N GLN A 193 -2.13 2.11 -14.65
CA GLN A 193 -2.46 3.00 -13.53
C GLN A 193 -3.81 2.63 -12.94
N HIS A 194 -3.91 2.57 -11.62
CA HIS A 194 -5.19 2.35 -10.92
C HIS A 194 -5.98 3.65 -10.85
N ILE A 195 -7.28 3.61 -11.15
CA ILE A 195 -8.15 4.78 -11.08
C ILE A 195 -9.00 4.73 -9.79
N PRO A 196 -8.95 5.78 -8.94
CA PRO A 196 -9.77 5.84 -7.74
C PRO A 196 -11.28 5.88 -8.04
N TYR A 197 -12.05 5.24 -7.16
CA TYR A 197 -13.51 5.33 -7.15
C TYR A 197 -13.99 6.77 -6.95
N GLY A 198 -15.04 7.16 -7.66
CA GLY A 198 -15.61 8.50 -7.60
C GLY A 198 -14.78 9.57 -8.30
N SER A 199 -13.68 9.20 -8.96
CA SER A 199 -12.92 10.13 -9.79
C SER A 199 -13.70 10.50 -11.06
N VAL A 200 -13.48 11.74 -11.50
CA VAL A 200 -14.04 12.30 -12.73
C VAL A 200 -13.02 12.13 -13.85
N LEU A 201 -13.37 11.34 -14.86
CA LEU A 201 -12.56 11.12 -16.05
C LEU A 201 -12.69 12.29 -17.03
N LYS A 202 -11.56 12.75 -17.55
CA LYS A 202 -11.48 13.75 -18.63
C LYS A 202 -11.20 13.13 -19.99
N VAL A 203 -10.82 11.85 -20.03
CA VAL A 203 -10.44 11.10 -21.23
C VAL A 203 -11.45 10.00 -21.54
N LYS A 204 -11.48 9.56 -22.80
CA LYS A 204 -12.31 8.43 -23.27
C LYS A 204 -11.46 7.19 -23.55
N ASP A 205 -12.10 6.03 -23.55
CA ASP A 205 -11.48 4.78 -23.97
C ASP A 205 -11.01 4.86 -25.43
N GLY A 206 -9.78 4.42 -25.70
CA GLY A 206 -9.13 4.51 -27.01
C GLY A 206 -8.63 5.90 -27.40
N GLN A 207 -8.65 6.89 -26.51
CA GLN A 207 -8.15 8.23 -26.80
C GLN A 207 -6.61 8.26 -26.82
N LYS A 208 -6.04 8.96 -27.81
CA LYS A 208 -4.62 9.30 -27.84
C LYS A 208 -4.35 10.46 -26.88
N VAL A 209 -3.36 10.29 -26.02
CA VAL A 209 -2.91 11.29 -25.04
C VAL A 209 -1.44 11.59 -25.22
N GLN A 210 -1.06 12.82 -24.88
CA GLN A 210 0.32 13.25 -24.79
C GLN A 210 0.78 13.22 -23.33
N LYS A 211 2.08 13.08 -23.12
CA LYS A 211 2.71 13.17 -21.80
C LYS A 211 2.33 14.51 -21.14
N GLY A 212 1.74 14.44 -19.95
CA GLY A 212 1.27 15.58 -19.17
C GLY A 212 -0.22 15.87 -19.28
N ASP A 213 -0.97 15.16 -20.13
CA ASP A 213 -2.43 15.33 -20.20
C ASP A 213 -3.13 14.82 -18.93
N ILE A 214 -4.16 15.54 -18.48
CA ILE A 214 -4.94 15.15 -17.29
C ILE A 214 -5.91 14.04 -17.65
N LEU A 215 -5.75 12.89 -16.98
CA LEU A 215 -6.54 11.68 -17.17
C LEU A 215 -7.82 11.69 -16.34
N CYS A 216 -7.69 11.89 -15.03
CA CYS A 216 -8.81 11.99 -14.11
C CYS A 216 -8.53 12.99 -13.00
N THR A 217 -9.60 13.46 -12.35
CA THR A 217 -9.55 14.37 -11.20
C THR A 217 -10.48 13.88 -10.10
N TRP A 218 -10.10 14.01 -8.84
CA TRP A 218 -10.93 13.64 -7.68
C TRP A 218 -10.84 14.70 -6.58
N ASP A 219 -11.71 14.60 -5.57
CA ASP A 219 -11.63 15.44 -4.38
C ASP A 219 -10.46 14.98 -3.50
N PRO A 220 -9.42 15.81 -3.29
CA PRO A 220 -8.25 15.44 -2.50
C PRO A 220 -8.56 15.21 -1.01
N PHE A 221 -9.62 15.84 -0.49
CA PHE A 221 -9.93 15.83 0.93
C PHE A 221 -11.01 14.82 1.30
N ASN A 222 -11.78 14.32 0.33
CA ASN A 222 -12.92 13.45 0.60
C ASN A 222 -12.88 12.18 -0.26
N ASN A 223 -13.04 11.03 0.39
CA ASN A 223 -13.55 9.85 -0.29
C ASN A 223 -15.05 10.02 -0.47
N VAL A 224 -15.57 9.73 -1.65
CA VAL A 224 -17.00 9.91 -1.94
C VAL A 224 -17.70 8.56 -2.04
N ILE A 225 -18.98 8.52 -1.69
CA ILE A 225 -19.90 7.43 -2.06
C ILE A 225 -20.85 8.01 -3.12
N VAL A 226 -20.94 7.35 -4.26
CA VAL A 226 -21.66 7.85 -5.44
C VAL A 226 -22.84 6.94 -5.76
N ALA A 227 -23.98 7.53 -6.14
CA ALA A 227 -25.15 6.79 -6.59
C ALA A 227 -24.88 6.06 -7.91
N GLU A 228 -25.19 4.77 -7.98
CA GLU A 228 -24.97 3.95 -9.19
C GLU A 228 -26.18 3.92 -10.12
N THR A 229 -27.35 4.27 -9.60
CA THR A 229 -28.62 4.24 -10.31
C THR A 229 -29.41 5.49 -9.98
N ASN A 230 -30.24 5.94 -10.93
CA ASN A 230 -31.22 6.99 -10.65
C ASN A 230 -32.31 6.43 -9.73
N GLY A 231 -32.73 7.21 -8.73
CA GLY A 231 -33.78 6.79 -7.81
C GLY A 231 -34.04 7.82 -6.72
N THR A 232 -34.94 7.46 -5.80
CA THR A 232 -35.26 8.28 -4.63
C THR A 232 -34.46 7.79 -3.42
N VAL A 233 -33.91 8.73 -2.65
CA VAL A 233 -33.14 8.45 -1.44
C VAL A 233 -34.08 8.08 -0.29
N LYS A 234 -33.77 6.97 0.37
CA LYS A 234 -34.44 6.52 1.59
C LYS A 234 -33.39 6.12 2.63
N MET A 235 -33.44 6.68 3.81
CA MET A 235 -32.48 6.46 4.88
C MET A 235 -33.04 5.46 5.89
N GLU A 236 -32.23 4.45 6.21
CA GLU A 236 -32.51 3.46 7.23
C GLU A 236 -31.60 3.70 8.42
N ALA A 237 -32.18 3.75 9.63
CA ALA A 237 -31.49 3.96 10.89
C ALA A 237 -30.60 5.23 10.97
N VAL A 238 -30.94 6.30 10.25
CA VAL A 238 -30.35 7.64 10.39
C VAL A 238 -31.19 8.45 11.39
N ILE A 239 -30.77 8.48 12.65
CA ILE A 239 -31.49 9.04 13.79
C ILE A 239 -30.56 10.02 14.52
N GLU A 240 -31.06 11.23 14.75
CA GLU A 240 -30.31 12.30 15.41
C GLU A 240 -29.94 11.92 16.84
N GLY A 241 -28.68 12.14 17.21
CA GLY A 241 -28.12 11.84 18.53
C GLY A 241 -27.82 10.36 18.79
N VAL A 242 -28.21 9.45 17.87
CA VAL A 242 -27.97 8.00 18.00
C VAL A 242 -27.04 7.47 16.92
N THR A 243 -27.25 7.85 15.67
CA THR A 243 -26.43 7.42 14.52
C THR A 243 -25.88 8.57 13.70
N TYR A 244 -26.44 9.78 13.80
CA TYR A 244 -25.80 10.99 13.29
C TYR A 244 -25.92 12.16 14.27
N ARG A 245 -25.03 13.14 14.13
CA ARG A 245 -25.05 14.43 14.81
C ARG A 245 -25.07 15.54 13.76
N ASP A 246 -25.86 16.57 14.02
CA ASP A 246 -25.85 17.80 13.22
C ASP A 246 -24.70 18.68 13.72
N GLU A 247 -23.63 18.79 12.93
CA GLU A 247 -22.48 19.64 13.23
C GLU A 247 -22.48 20.86 12.30
N ALA A 248 -22.26 22.04 12.85
CA ALA A 248 -22.09 23.25 12.05
C ALA A 248 -20.61 23.33 11.62
N ASP A 249 -20.37 23.40 10.32
CA ASP A 249 -19.04 23.65 9.77
C ASP A 249 -18.55 25.02 10.24
N GLU A 250 -17.40 25.05 10.92
CA GLU A 250 -16.79 26.26 11.48
C GLU A 250 -16.45 27.31 10.43
N GLN A 251 -16.22 26.92 9.17
CA GLN A 251 -15.86 27.85 8.10
C GLN A 251 -17.07 28.43 7.36
N THR A 252 -18.04 27.57 7.02
CA THR A 252 -19.15 27.97 6.14
C THR A 252 -20.44 28.26 6.88
N GLY A 253 -20.57 27.82 8.14
CA GLY A 253 -21.81 27.90 8.92
C GLY A 253 -22.94 27.01 8.38
N HIS A 254 -22.66 26.18 7.36
CA HIS A 254 -23.58 25.15 6.90
C HIS A 254 -23.61 24.01 7.91
N ARG A 255 -24.80 23.43 8.08
CA ARG A 255 -25.03 22.30 8.96
C ARG A 255 -24.84 21.02 8.16
N GLU A 256 -23.97 20.16 8.66
CA GLU A 256 -23.65 18.88 8.04
C GLU A 256 -24.04 17.74 8.98
N LYS A 257 -24.68 16.71 8.42
CA LYS A 257 -25.05 15.51 9.16
C LYS A 257 -23.85 14.56 9.19
N VAL A 258 -23.19 14.48 10.35
CA VAL A 258 -22.01 13.63 10.57
C VAL A 258 -22.43 12.34 11.25
N VAL A 259 -22.06 11.20 10.66
CA VAL A 259 -22.36 9.86 11.21
C VAL A 259 -21.49 9.61 12.45
N ILE A 260 -22.13 9.24 13.56
CA ILE A 260 -21.46 8.95 14.84
C ILE A 260 -21.49 7.45 15.14
N ASP A 261 -20.52 6.98 15.93
CA ASP A 261 -20.53 5.61 16.41
C ASP A 261 -21.72 5.40 17.36
N THR A 262 -22.47 4.32 17.13
CA THR A 262 -23.68 4.02 17.89
C THR A 262 -23.42 2.90 18.90
N LYS A 263 -23.96 3.05 20.11
CA LYS A 263 -23.89 2.00 21.13
C LYS A 263 -24.73 0.78 20.75
N ASP A 264 -25.74 0.96 19.90
CA ASP A 264 -26.67 -0.08 19.48
C ASP A 264 -26.28 -0.62 18.09
N LYS A 265 -25.47 -1.68 18.07
CA LYS A 265 -24.90 -2.29 16.85
C LYS A 265 -25.94 -2.85 15.86
N THR A 266 -27.23 -2.78 16.19
CA THR A 266 -28.33 -3.19 15.31
C THR A 266 -28.81 -2.06 14.40
N LYS A 267 -28.56 -0.79 14.78
CA LYS A 267 -29.00 0.40 14.04
C LYS A 267 -27.86 0.94 13.19
N LEU A 268 -27.77 0.46 11.95
CA LEU A 268 -26.68 0.82 11.05
C LEU A 268 -27.17 1.86 10.03
N PRO A 269 -26.61 3.08 10.07
CA PRO A 269 -27.03 4.13 9.16
C PRO A 269 -26.73 3.71 7.71
N THR A 270 -27.79 3.61 6.91
CA THR A 270 -27.73 3.10 5.53
C THR A 270 -28.56 3.99 4.63
N ILE A 271 -28.00 4.39 3.48
CA ILE A 271 -28.73 5.08 2.42
C ILE A 271 -29.18 4.04 1.40
N ILE A 272 -30.48 3.99 1.11
CA ILE A 272 -31.07 3.14 0.09
C ILE A 272 -31.51 4.04 -1.06
N VAL A 273 -31.05 3.75 -2.27
CA VAL A 273 -31.54 4.40 -3.48
C VAL A 273 -32.57 3.47 -4.12
N ASP A 274 -33.85 3.88 -4.08
CA ASP A 274 -34.97 3.14 -4.66
C ASP A 274 -35.15 3.58 -6.13
N GLY A 275 -34.61 2.77 -7.05
CA GLY A 275 -34.66 3.00 -8.49
C GLY A 275 -35.20 1.80 -9.25
N LYS A 276 -34.60 1.48 -10.41
CA LYS A 276 -34.88 0.20 -11.10
C LYS A 276 -34.47 -1.02 -10.27
N GLU A 277 -33.41 -0.88 -9.50
CA GLU A 277 -32.92 -1.85 -8.53
C GLU A 277 -32.72 -1.12 -7.19
N LYS A 278 -32.96 -1.81 -6.08
CA LYS A 278 -32.69 -1.28 -4.75
C LYS A 278 -31.22 -1.48 -4.42
N LYS A 279 -30.49 -0.37 -4.26
CA LYS A 279 -29.10 -0.39 -3.81
C LYS A 279 -28.97 0.25 -2.43
N SER A 280 -28.28 -0.45 -1.54
CA SER A 280 -28.03 -0.02 -0.17
C SER A 280 -26.56 0.34 0.02
N TYR A 281 -26.31 1.52 0.59
CA TYR A 281 -25.02 2.11 0.85
C TYR A 281 -24.85 2.29 2.36
N ASN A 282 -23.95 1.52 2.97
CA ASN A 282 -23.65 1.64 4.40
C ASN A 282 -22.80 2.87 4.66
N LEU A 283 -23.11 3.61 5.73
CA LEU A 283 -22.38 4.83 6.10
C LEU A 283 -21.37 4.54 7.21
N PRO A 284 -20.06 4.70 6.97
CA PRO A 284 -19.07 4.54 8.02
C PRO A 284 -19.14 5.70 9.02
N VAL A 285 -18.59 5.49 10.21
CA VAL A 285 -18.48 6.54 11.23
C VAL A 285 -17.58 7.67 10.72
N GLY A 286 -17.95 8.91 11.00
CA GLY A 286 -17.25 10.12 10.55
C GLY A 286 -17.58 10.53 9.12
N SER A 287 -18.56 9.89 8.48
CA SER A 287 -19.01 10.28 7.14
C SER A 287 -20.04 11.41 7.19
N HIS A 288 -19.96 12.34 6.23
CA HIS A 288 -20.82 13.51 6.09
C HIS A 288 -21.86 13.23 5.01
N ILE A 289 -23.13 13.25 5.40
CA ILE A 289 -24.26 12.98 4.50
C ILE A 289 -24.61 14.27 3.76
N VAL A 290 -24.58 14.23 2.43
CA VAL A 290 -24.83 15.40 1.57
C VAL A 290 -26.29 15.48 1.10
N VAL A 291 -26.96 14.33 1.01
CA VAL A 291 -28.34 14.23 0.50
C VAL A 291 -29.37 14.17 1.61
N ASP A 292 -30.62 14.55 1.30
CA ASP A 292 -31.75 14.49 2.21
C ASP A 292 -32.72 13.32 1.93
N GLU A 293 -33.52 12.96 2.93
CA GLU A 293 -34.56 11.93 2.80
C GLU A 293 -35.59 12.34 1.74
N GLY A 294 -35.87 11.46 0.77
CA GLY A 294 -36.85 11.71 -0.28
C GLY A 294 -36.34 12.52 -1.48
N GLU A 295 -35.04 12.89 -1.50
CA GLU A 295 -34.42 13.56 -2.64
C GLU A 295 -34.29 12.62 -3.86
N GLU A 296 -34.52 13.13 -5.07
CA GLU A 296 -34.23 12.40 -6.32
C GLU A 296 -32.76 12.54 -6.69
N VAL A 297 -32.04 11.41 -6.75
CA VAL A 297 -30.63 11.38 -7.10
C VAL A 297 -30.40 10.82 -8.51
N LYS A 298 -29.47 11.44 -9.23
CA LYS A 298 -28.96 10.93 -10.51
C LYS A 298 -27.78 9.99 -10.28
N SER A 299 -27.62 9.01 -11.16
CA SER A 299 -26.43 8.17 -11.23
C SER A 299 -25.18 9.04 -11.42
N GLY A 300 -24.16 8.84 -10.59
CA GLY A 300 -22.96 9.68 -10.55
C GLY A 300 -23.02 10.83 -9.54
N GLN A 301 -24.15 11.07 -8.87
CA GLN A 301 -24.27 12.07 -7.81
C GLN A 301 -23.64 11.57 -6.51
N VAL A 302 -22.92 12.46 -5.82
CA VAL A 302 -22.29 12.17 -4.52
C VAL A 302 -23.37 12.13 -3.44
N LEU A 303 -23.49 11.01 -2.74
CA LEU A 303 -24.40 10.80 -1.62
C LEU A 303 -23.75 11.19 -0.28
N VAL A 304 -22.48 10.84 -0.14
CA VAL A 304 -21.75 10.94 1.13
C VAL A 304 -20.33 11.37 0.83
N LYS A 305 -19.83 12.31 1.64
CA LYS A 305 -18.41 12.66 1.68
C LYS A 305 -17.83 12.09 2.95
N ILE A 306 -16.80 11.28 2.82
CA ILE A 306 -16.02 10.78 3.94
C ILE A 306 -14.77 11.64 3.92
N PRO A 307 -14.60 12.58 4.87
CA PRO A 307 -13.35 13.28 5.02
C PRO A 307 -12.25 12.23 5.09
N ARG A 308 -11.32 12.32 4.15
CA ARG A 308 -10.04 11.67 4.34
C ARG A 308 -9.52 12.36 5.57
N ILE A 309 -9.51 11.63 6.69
CA ILE A 309 -8.55 11.92 7.73
C ILE A 309 -7.25 11.96 6.93
N LEU A 310 -6.66 13.15 6.80
CA LEU A 310 -5.31 13.26 6.31
C LEU A 310 -4.51 12.42 7.29
N SER A 311 -4.37 11.14 6.98
CA SER A 311 -3.49 10.20 7.65
C SER A 311 -2.04 10.67 7.48
N LYS A 312 -1.82 11.85 6.88
CA LYS A 312 -0.60 12.62 6.80
C LYS A 312 -0.65 13.97 7.54
N LEU A 313 -1.38 14.08 8.66
CA LEU A 313 -0.61 14.28 9.88
C LEU A 313 -0.23 12.88 10.33
N LYS A 314 0.71 12.26 9.62
CA LYS A 314 1.43 11.10 10.13
C LYS A 314 1.94 11.59 11.44
N ASP A 315 1.35 11.06 12.50
CA ASP A 315 1.41 11.63 13.81
C ASP A 315 2.87 11.92 14.17
N ILE A 316 3.28 13.18 13.99
CA ILE A 316 4.67 13.62 14.18
C ILE A 316 5.04 13.32 15.64
N THR A 317 4.04 13.29 16.53
CA THR A 317 4.21 13.03 17.95
C THR A 317 4.38 11.54 18.29
N GLY A 318 3.99 10.61 17.41
CA GLY A 318 4.01 9.16 17.65
C GLY A 318 5.11 8.36 16.93
N GLY A 319 6.06 9.02 16.24
CA GLY A 319 7.02 8.36 15.34
C GLY A 319 7.78 7.18 15.98
N LEU A 320 8.43 7.38 17.14
CA LEU A 320 9.16 6.28 17.78
C LEU A 320 8.24 5.14 18.29
N PRO A 321 7.10 5.41 18.96
CA PRO A 321 6.10 4.38 19.27
C PRO A 321 5.75 3.49 18.09
N ARG A 322 5.54 4.07 16.90
CA ARG A 322 5.27 3.31 15.69
C ARG A 322 6.44 2.42 15.26
N VAL A 323 7.67 2.93 15.29
CA VAL A 323 8.88 2.15 15.00
C VAL A 323 9.04 1.01 16.01
N THR A 324 8.73 1.25 17.28
CA THR A 324 8.75 0.19 18.31
C THR A 324 7.67 -0.87 18.09
N GLU A 325 6.45 -0.48 17.69
CA GLU A 325 5.40 -1.43 17.32
C GLU A 325 5.85 -2.36 16.18
N LEU A 326 6.51 -1.80 15.16
CA LEU A 326 7.01 -2.55 14.01
C LEU A 326 8.14 -3.52 14.39
N PHE A 327 9.11 -3.08 15.19
CA PHE A 327 10.21 -3.96 15.66
C PHE A 327 9.74 -5.04 16.64
N GLU A 328 8.70 -4.77 17.42
CA GLU A 328 8.07 -5.76 18.31
C GLU A 328 7.03 -6.64 17.59
N ALA A 329 6.80 -6.40 16.28
CA ALA A 329 5.78 -7.08 15.49
C ALA A 329 4.39 -7.07 16.14
N ARG A 330 4.03 -5.98 16.83
CA ARG A 330 2.71 -5.84 17.47
C ARG A 330 1.63 -5.60 16.42
N ASN A 331 0.42 -6.04 16.75
CA ASN A 331 -0.76 -5.68 15.96
C ASN A 331 -1.00 -4.16 16.07
N PRO A 332 -1.29 -3.49 14.95
CA PRO A 332 -1.58 -2.06 14.96
C PRO A 332 -2.86 -1.78 15.75
N SER A 333 -2.98 -0.56 16.28
CA SER A 333 -4.16 -0.13 17.06
C SER A 333 -5.47 -0.22 16.26
N ASN A 334 -5.42 -0.03 14.93
CA ASN A 334 -6.57 -0.19 14.04
C ASN A 334 -6.23 -1.14 12.88
N PRO A 335 -6.34 -2.48 13.08
CA PRO A 335 -5.97 -3.46 12.07
C PRO A 335 -7.04 -3.56 10.97
N ALA A 336 -6.62 -3.49 9.71
CA ALA A 336 -7.47 -3.79 8.56
C ALA A 336 -7.70 -5.30 8.46
N VAL A 337 -8.91 -5.69 8.04
CA VAL A 337 -9.20 -7.07 7.67
C VAL A 337 -8.73 -7.28 6.24
N VAL A 338 -7.80 -8.21 6.03
CA VAL A 338 -7.25 -8.54 4.70
C VAL A 338 -7.76 -9.89 4.20
N CYS A 339 -7.80 -10.03 2.87
CA CYS A 339 -8.17 -11.28 2.22
C CYS A 339 -6.97 -12.23 2.14
N GLU A 340 -7.17 -13.53 2.37
CA GLU A 340 -6.11 -14.54 2.30
C GLU A 340 -6.05 -15.25 0.94
N ILE A 341 -7.10 -15.15 0.13
CA ILE A 341 -7.24 -15.90 -1.13
C ILE A 341 -7.61 -14.96 -2.29
N ASP A 342 -7.19 -15.33 -3.49
CA ASP A 342 -7.69 -14.68 -4.71
C ASP A 342 -9.11 -15.16 -4.99
N GLY A 343 -10.06 -14.25 -5.21
CA GLY A 343 -11.43 -14.66 -5.45
C GLY A 343 -12.43 -13.54 -5.69
N VAL A 344 -13.68 -13.94 -5.92
CA VAL A 344 -14.81 -13.02 -6.07
C VAL A 344 -15.48 -12.83 -4.72
N VAL A 345 -15.73 -11.57 -4.37
CA VAL A 345 -16.37 -11.17 -3.13
C VAL A 345 -17.88 -11.34 -3.22
N THR A 346 -18.47 -11.92 -2.19
CA THR A 346 -19.92 -11.95 -1.96
C THR A 346 -20.25 -11.50 -0.55
N PHE A 347 -21.24 -10.64 -0.39
CA PHE A 347 -21.69 -10.22 0.93
C PHE A 347 -22.64 -11.23 1.57
N GLY A 348 -22.26 -11.70 2.75
CA GLY A 348 -23.07 -12.55 3.62
C GLY A 348 -23.98 -11.76 4.55
N THR A 349 -24.52 -12.48 5.54
CA THR A 349 -25.43 -11.90 6.54
C THR A 349 -24.67 -11.07 7.57
N ILE A 350 -25.35 -10.10 8.18
CA ILE A 350 -24.79 -9.32 9.28
C ILE A 350 -24.87 -10.16 10.56
N LYS A 351 -23.72 -10.45 11.17
CA LYS A 351 -23.60 -11.21 12.42
C LYS A 351 -23.03 -10.32 13.50
N ARG A 352 -23.83 -10.04 14.54
CA ARG A 352 -23.39 -9.30 15.75
C ARG A 352 -22.71 -7.95 15.44
N GLY A 353 -23.21 -7.21 14.44
CA GLY A 353 -22.65 -5.92 14.02
C GLY A 353 -21.45 -5.99 13.07
N ASN A 354 -21.08 -7.20 12.62
CA ASN A 354 -20.09 -7.42 11.58
C ASN A 354 -20.76 -7.86 10.29
N ARG A 355 -20.31 -7.31 9.15
CA ARG A 355 -20.65 -7.79 7.82
C ARG A 355 -19.79 -9.01 7.53
N GLU A 356 -20.44 -10.13 7.20
CA GLU A 356 -19.74 -11.29 6.66
C GLU A 356 -19.39 -11.01 5.19
N ILE A 357 -18.11 -11.06 4.86
CA ILE A 357 -17.59 -10.96 3.50
C ILE A 357 -17.07 -12.34 3.14
N ILE A 358 -17.66 -12.96 2.13
CA ILE A 358 -17.31 -14.28 1.63
C ILE A 358 -16.46 -14.08 0.39
N VAL A 359 -15.31 -14.72 0.31
CA VAL A 359 -14.48 -14.72 -0.90
C VAL A 359 -14.42 -16.14 -1.41
N GLU A 360 -14.78 -16.31 -2.68
CA GLU A 360 -14.75 -17.60 -3.36
C GLU A 360 -13.65 -17.61 -4.41
N ALA A 361 -12.67 -18.49 -4.23
CA ALA A 361 -11.60 -18.72 -5.19
C ALA A 361 -12.11 -19.51 -6.40
N LYS A 362 -11.39 -19.42 -7.53
CA LYS A 362 -11.70 -20.19 -8.74
C LYS A 362 -11.69 -21.71 -8.49
N ASP A 363 -10.93 -22.16 -7.51
CA ASP A 363 -10.77 -23.57 -7.15
C ASP A 363 -11.88 -24.06 -6.19
N GLY A 364 -12.88 -23.21 -5.89
CA GLY A 364 -14.00 -23.52 -5.01
C GLY A 364 -13.70 -23.38 -3.52
N VAL A 365 -12.51 -22.90 -3.15
CA VAL A 365 -12.17 -22.60 -1.75
C VAL A 365 -12.91 -21.34 -1.32
N ILE A 366 -13.71 -21.45 -0.25
CA ILE A 366 -14.49 -20.34 0.30
C ILE A 366 -13.88 -19.91 1.63
N ARG A 367 -13.52 -18.63 1.73
CA ARG A 367 -13.10 -18.00 2.99
C ARG A 367 -14.11 -16.94 3.43
N LYS A 368 -14.33 -16.82 4.74
CA LYS A 368 -15.29 -15.88 5.32
C LYS A 368 -14.56 -14.94 6.27
N TYR A 369 -14.77 -13.65 6.07
CA TYR A 369 -14.19 -12.57 6.84
C TYR A 369 -15.29 -11.79 7.54
N LEU A 370 -15.06 -11.36 8.77
CA LEU A 370 -16.01 -10.55 9.53
C LEU A 370 -15.46 -9.12 9.63
N VAL A 371 -16.08 -8.20 8.89
CA VAL A 371 -15.70 -6.79 8.91
C VAL A 371 -16.69 -5.99 9.75
N PRO A 372 -16.26 -5.27 10.80
CA PRO A 372 -17.14 -4.40 11.58
C PRO A 372 -17.79 -3.33 10.69
N LEU A 373 -19.11 -3.16 10.82
CA LEU A 373 -19.86 -2.18 10.01
C LEU A 373 -19.57 -0.71 10.38
N SER A 374 -18.97 -0.47 11.55
CA SER A 374 -18.46 0.85 11.93
C SER A 374 -17.27 1.31 11.08
N ARG A 375 -16.59 0.37 10.41
CA ARG A 375 -15.45 0.64 9.53
C ARG A 375 -15.90 0.74 8.07
N GLN A 376 -15.14 1.52 7.31
CA GLN A 376 -15.34 1.59 5.86
C GLN A 376 -14.95 0.25 5.21
N ILE A 377 -15.89 -0.38 4.52
CA ILE A 377 -15.64 -1.56 3.67
C ILE A 377 -15.16 -1.07 2.30
N LEU A 378 -13.98 -1.52 1.89
CA LEU A 378 -13.33 -1.07 0.66
C LEU A 378 -13.82 -1.84 -0.58
N VAL A 379 -14.36 -3.04 -0.40
CA VAL A 379 -14.81 -3.93 -1.48
C VAL A 379 -16.33 -3.84 -1.72
N GLN A 380 -16.79 -4.26 -2.90
CA GLN A 380 -18.20 -4.42 -3.26
C GLN A 380 -18.54 -5.89 -3.57
N ASP A 381 -19.85 -6.16 -3.65
CA ASP A 381 -20.37 -7.45 -4.08
C ASP A 381 -20.05 -7.70 -5.56
N GLY A 382 -19.43 -8.84 -5.86
CA GLY A 382 -18.95 -9.20 -7.20
C GLY A 382 -17.57 -8.66 -7.57
N ASP A 383 -16.87 -7.95 -6.67
CA ASP A 383 -15.49 -7.52 -6.92
C ASP A 383 -14.53 -8.72 -6.91
N PHE A 384 -13.56 -8.72 -7.83
CA PHE A 384 -12.43 -9.65 -7.78
C PHE A 384 -11.31 -9.04 -6.92
N VAL A 385 -10.94 -9.73 -5.85
CA VAL A 385 -9.87 -9.32 -4.93
C VAL A 385 -8.71 -10.31 -5.00
N LYS A 386 -7.50 -9.79 -4.83
CA LYS A 386 -6.29 -10.60 -4.70
C LYS A 386 -5.98 -10.87 -3.24
N ALA A 387 -5.24 -11.95 -2.98
CA ALA A 387 -4.69 -12.28 -1.68
C ALA A 387 -3.83 -11.12 -1.16
N GLY A 388 -4.08 -10.74 0.08
CA GLY A 388 -3.48 -9.61 0.77
C GLY A 388 -4.11 -8.25 0.46
N ALA A 389 -5.23 -8.19 -0.27
CA ALA A 389 -6.01 -6.97 -0.43
C ALA A 389 -6.79 -6.66 0.86
N ALA A 390 -6.81 -5.37 1.25
CA ALA A 390 -7.58 -4.91 2.40
C ALA A 390 -9.08 -4.85 2.07
N LEU A 391 -9.89 -5.53 2.89
CA LEU A 391 -11.36 -5.53 2.81
C LEU A 391 -11.97 -4.38 3.59
N SER A 392 -11.25 -3.88 4.61
CA SER A 392 -11.64 -2.74 5.43
C SER A 392 -10.54 -1.69 5.51
N ASP A 393 -10.91 -0.47 5.86
CA ASP A 393 -9.96 0.56 6.28
C ASP A 393 -9.16 0.12 7.52
N GLY A 394 -7.94 0.66 7.66
CA GLY A 394 -6.98 0.35 8.71
C GLY A 394 -5.59 -0.05 8.19
N GLN A 395 -4.68 -0.34 9.13
CA GLN A 395 -3.32 -0.78 8.81
C GLN A 395 -3.26 -2.31 8.75
N THR A 396 -2.50 -2.86 7.80
CA THR A 396 -2.32 -4.30 7.73
C THR A 396 -1.34 -4.76 8.81
N ALA A 397 -1.67 -5.83 9.53
CA ALA A 397 -0.77 -6.39 10.54
C ALA A 397 0.39 -7.16 9.85
N PRO A 398 1.64 -7.05 10.35
CA PRO A 398 2.77 -7.81 9.80
C PRO A 398 2.54 -9.32 9.79
N ALA A 399 1.85 -9.86 10.81
CA ALA A 399 1.52 -11.28 10.90
C ALA A 399 0.64 -11.74 9.73
N ASP A 400 -0.37 -10.96 9.35
CA ASP A 400 -1.24 -11.26 8.21
C ASP A 400 -0.45 -11.21 6.90
N ILE A 401 0.46 -10.25 6.74
CA ILE A 401 1.32 -10.16 5.56
C ILE A 401 2.22 -11.40 5.45
N LEU A 402 2.81 -11.83 6.56
CA LEU A 402 3.65 -13.02 6.60
C LEU A 402 2.87 -14.27 6.20
N ALA A 403 1.67 -14.46 6.76
CA ALA A 403 0.84 -15.62 6.48
C ALA A 403 0.35 -15.67 5.02
N ILE A 404 0.07 -14.51 4.42
CA ILE A 404 -0.58 -14.43 3.10
C ILE A 404 0.44 -14.25 1.97
N LYS A 405 1.35 -13.28 2.10
CA LYS A 405 2.32 -12.90 1.06
C LYS A 405 3.71 -13.50 1.29
N GLY A 406 3.97 -14.05 2.47
CA GLY A 406 5.23 -14.70 2.81
C GLY A 406 6.29 -13.76 3.40
N PRO A 407 7.48 -14.31 3.71
CA PRO A 407 8.51 -13.64 4.51
C PRO A 407 9.11 -12.41 3.82
N PHE A 408 9.31 -12.45 2.50
CA PHE A 408 9.90 -11.31 1.79
C PHE A 408 8.99 -10.09 1.78
N ALA A 409 7.69 -10.30 1.57
CA ALA A 409 6.72 -9.22 1.55
C ALA A 409 6.59 -8.54 2.91
N VAL A 410 6.60 -9.30 4.02
CA VAL A 410 6.57 -8.69 5.36
C VAL A 410 7.88 -7.95 5.67
N GLN A 411 9.03 -8.49 5.25
CA GLN A 411 10.31 -7.82 5.46
C GLN A 411 10.38 -6.49 4.70
N GLU A 412 9.94 -6.48 3.43
CA GLU A 412 9.86 -5.26 2.63
C GLU A 412 8.89 -4.25 3.22
N TYR A 413 7.71 -4.69 3.66
CA TYR A 413 6.74 -3.84 4.36
C TYR A 413 7.34 -3.18 5.60
N VAL A 414 7.99 -3.95 6.47
CA VAL A 414 8.61 -3.43 7.70
C VAL A 414 9.74 -2.47 7.38
N VAL A 415 10.57 -2.75 6.37
CA VAL A 415 11.62 -1.83 5.92
C VAL A 415 11.02 -0.50 5.46
N ASN A 416 10.01 -0.53 4.59
CA ASN A 416 9.39 0.66 4.03
C ASN A 416 8.66 1.49 5.10
N GLU A 417 7.92 0.86 6.03
CA GLU A 417 7.20 1.55 7.11
C GLU A 417 8.16 2.25 8.08
N ILE A 418 9.21 1.56 8.53
CA ILE A 418 10.22 2.17 9.44
C ILE A 418 10.90 3.33 8.73
N GLN A 419 11.29 3.11 7.48
CA GLN A 419 11.96 4.10 6.66
C GLN A 419 11.10 5.36 6.45
N GLU A 420 9.79 5.19 6.26
CA GLU A 420 8.83 6.28 6.12
C GLU A 420 8.74 7.14 7.40
N VAL A 421 8.79 6.52 8.58
CA VAL A 421 8.79 7.24 9.86
C VAL A 421 10.03 8.13 10.01
N TYR A 422 11.22 7.59 9.74
CA TYR A 422 12.46 8.39 9.81
C TYR A 422 12.49 9.52 8.78
N ARG A 423 11.98 9.28 7.57
CA ARG A 423 11.91 10.29 6.51
C ARG A 423 11.01 11.45 6.87
N LEU A 424 9.86 11.20 7.49
CA LEU A 424 8.95 12.26 7.92
C LEU A 424 9.59 13.21 8.91
N GLN A 425 10.52 12.71 9.70
CA GLN A 425 11.27 13.50 10.65
C GLN A 425 12.52 14.14 10.03
N GLY A 426 12.66 14.06 8.70
CA GLY A 426 13.77 14.61 7.94
C GLY A 426 15.07 13.81 8.01
N VAL A 427 15.05 12.60 8.57
CA VAL A 427 16.24 11.73 8.67
C VAL A 427 16.24 10.75 7.50
N ARG A 428 17.23 10.86 6.62
CA ARG A 428 17.45 9.92 5.51
C ARG A 428 18.38 8.80 5.97
N ILE A 429 17.84 7.60 6.16
CA ILE A 429 18.60 6.37 6.45
C ILE A 429 18.63 5.53 5.16
N ASN A 430 19.70 4.81 4.88
CA ASN A 430 19.68 3.87 3.74
C ASN A 430 18.99 2.56 4.13
N ASP A 431 18.15 2.02 3.24
CA ASP A 431 17.38 0.78 3.44
C ASP A 431 18.25 -0.38 3.97
N LYS A 432 19.54 -0.46 3.57
CA LYS A 432 20.45 -1.53 4.00
C LYS A 432 20.60 -1.64 5.52
N HIS A 433 20.50 -0.53 6.25
CA HIS A 433 20.61 -0.56 7.70
C HIS A 433 19.36 -1.18 8.32
N ILE A 434 18.18 -0.85 7.82
CA ILE A 434 16.92 -1.42 8.32
C ILE A 434 16.83 -2.90 7.94
N GLU A 435 17.22 -3.25 6.71
CA GLU A 435 17.29 -4.65 6.26
C GLU A 435 18.14 -5.54 7.18
N VAL A 436 19.28 -5.03 7.67
CA VAL A 436 20.16 -5.77 8.60
C VAL A 436 19.42 -6.13 9.89
N ILE A 437 18.59 -5.22 10.42
CA ILE A 437 17.80 -5.47 11.63
C ILE A 437 16.60 -6.37 11.33
N VAL A 438 15.87 -6.10 10.26
CA VAL A 438 14.70 -6.89 9.84
C VAL A 438 15.09 -8.35 9.53
N ARG A 439 16.29 -8.58 9.00
CA ARG A 439 16.84 -9.94 8.85
C ARG A 439 16.98 -10.68 10.19
N GLN A 440 17.25 -9.98 11.29
CA GLN A 440 17.35 -10.60 12.62
C GLN A 440 15.98 -10.94 13.22
N MET A 441 14.91 -10.22 12.83
CA MET A 441 13.55 -10.51 13.30
C MET A 441 13.03 -11.87 12.79
N MET A 442 13.44 -12.27 11.58
CA MET A 442 12.97 -13.48 10.89
C MET A 442 13.95 -14.67 11.03
N ARG A 443 14.58 -14.82 12.19
CA ARG A 443 15.59 -15.87 12.43
C ARG A 443 15.01 -17.23 12.82
N LYS A 444 13.79 -17.24 13.33
CA LYS A 444 13.16 -18.42 13.89
C LYS A 444 12.09 -18.96 12.95
N VAL A 445 11.95 -20.28 12.94
CA VAL A 445 10.89 -21.01 12.24
C VAL A 445 10.16 -21.88 13.25
N THR A 446 8.85 -22.02 13.09
CA THR A 446 8.04 -22.95 13.88
C THR A 446 7.87 -24.23 13.07
N ILE A 447 8.15 -25.37 13.68
CA ILE A 447 8.04 -26.67 13.03
C ILE A 447 6.58 -27.11 13.02
N GLU A 448 5.98 -27.27 11.85
CA GLU A 448 4.61 -27.80 11.73
C GLU A 448 4.60 -29.33 11.74
N ASP A 449 5.53 -29.95 11.01
CA ASP A 449 5.72 -31.39 10.92
C ASP A 449 7.22 -31.67 11.06
N ALA A 450 7.56 -32.57 11.98
CA ALA A 450 8.95 -32.95 12.26
C ALA A 450 9.54 -33.90 11.21
N GLY A 451 8.71 -34.66 10.49
CA GLY A 451 9.16 -35.71 9.57
C GLY A 451 10.18 -36.66 10.22
N ASP A 452 11.27 -36.94 9.49
CA ASP A 452 12.38 -37.80 9.95
C ASP A 452 13.53 -37.00 10.60
N THR A 453 13.31 -35.72 10.93
CA THR A 453 14.32 -34.88 11.58
C THR A 453 14.36 -35.09 13.09
N LYS A 454 15.37 -34.52 13.74
CA LYS A 454 15.45 -34.45 15.21
C LYS A 454 14.51 -33.41 15.86
N PHE A 455 13.75 -32.66 15.06
CA PHE A 455 12.90 -31.59 15.58
C PHE A 455 11.61 -32.12 16.20
N LEU A 456 10.94 -31.29 17.00
CA LEU A 456 9.64 -31.58 17.57
C LEU A 456 8.58 -30.66 16.94
N GLU A 457 7.38 -31.20 16.71
CA GLU A 457 6.25 -30.43 16.23
C GLU A 457 5.88 -29.32 17.22
N GLY A 458 5.70 -28.10 16.72
CA GLY A 458 5.40 -26.91 17.50
C GLY A 458 6.63 -26.20 18.08
N ASP A 459 7.83 -26.79 18.04
CA ASP A 459 9.04 -26.15 18.53
C ASP A 459 9.51 -25.02 17.60
N THR A 460 10.21 -24.05 18.19
CA THR A 460 10.70 -22.86 17.49
C THR A 460 12.23 -22.90 17.38
N GLU A 461 12.70 -23.21 16.18
CA GLU A 461 14.11 -23.47 15.89
C GLU A 461 14.77 -22.34 15.10
N ASP A 462 16.11 -22.24 15.16
CA ASP A 462 16.83 -21.31 14.27
C ASP A 462 16.75 -21.79 12.82
N ARG A 463 16.40 -20.88 11.91
CA ARG A 463 16.24 -21.18 10.48
C ARG A 463 17.51 -21.80 9.87
N MET A 464 18.69 -21.42 10.37
CA MET A 464 19.96 -21.97 9.87
C MET A 464 20.17 -23.41 10.31
N ASP A 465 19.81 -23.74 11.55
CA ASP A 465 19.92 -25.10 12.08
C ASP A 465 18.86 -25.99 11.42
N PHE A 466 17.65 -25.46 11.19
CA PHE A 466 16.60 -26.13 10.41
C PHE A 466 17.06 -26.47 8.99
N ASN A 467 17.60 -25.49 8.25
CA ASN A 467 18.10 -25.73 6.90
C ASN A 467 19.25 -26.74 6.88
N ALA A 468 20.19 -26.65 7.83
CA ALA A 468 21.32 -27.57 7.89
C ALA A 468 20.90 -29.02 8.18
N GLU A 469 19.89 -29.21 9.04
CA GLU A 469 19.35 -30.55 9.32
C GLU A 469 18.59 -31.12 8.10
N ASN A 470 17.80 -30.28 7.42
CA ASN A 470 17.09 -30.71 6.22
C ASN A 470 18.06 -31.05 5.07
N ASP A 471 19.10 -30.25 4.88
CA ASP A 471 20.16 -30.54 3.90
C ASP A 471 20.85 -31.87 4.25
N TYR A 472 21.10 -32.14 5.54
CA TYR A 472 21.71 -33.39 6.00
C TYR A 472 20.84 -34.63 5.76
N ILE A 473 19.51 -34.51 5.77
CA ILE A 473 18.61 -35.63 5.46
C ILE A 473 18.57 -35.92 3.96
N TYR A 474 18.78 -34.89 3.15
CA TYR A 474 18.71 -35.00 1.69
C TYR A 474 20.01 -35.55 1.07
N ASP A 475 21.15 -35.26 1.70
CA ASP A 475 22.47 -35.83 1.40
C ASP A 475 22.63 -37.26 1.97
#